data_AF-A0A7V7ZPW3-F1
#
_entry.id   AF-A0A7V7ZPW3-F1
#
_cell.length_a   1.000
_cell.length_b   1.000
_cell.length_c   1.000
_cell.angle_alpha   90.00
_cell.angle_beta   90.00
_cell.angle_gamma   90.00
#
_symmetry.space_group_name_H-M   'P 1'
#
loop_
_entity.id
_entity.type
_entity.pdbx_description
1 polymer ?
#
loop_
_entity_poly.entity_id
_entity_poly.type
_entity_poly.pdbx_seq_one_letter_code
_entity_poly.pdbx_strand_id
1 'polypeptide(L)' 'MCGTERNRMMGLPTTISVYFSDLPDPRIDRCKRHLLTDILTITLCAMVANADTWVDIADFGTDKAAWLRTF' A
#
# COMPACT_ATOMS: atom_id res chain seq x y z
N MET A 1 -19.77 1.69 -18.27
CA MET A 1 -20.07 2.77 -17.29
C MET A 1 -20.05 2.16 -15.90
N CYS A 2 -19.55 2.92 -14.91
CA CYS A 2 -19.33 2.54 -13.51
C CYS A 2 -18.05 1.71 -13.31
N GLY A 3 -16.94 2.19 -12.75
CA GLY A 3 -16.68 3.39 -11.97
C GLY A 3 -15.60 3.02 -10.97
N THR A 4 -14.35 3.43 -11.20
CA THR A 4 -13.34 3.49 -10.12
C THR A 4 -12.32 4.57 -10.44
N GLU A 5 -12.81 5.78 -10.69
CA GLU A 5 -12.04 6.98 -10.39
C GLU A 5 -12.00 7.12 -8.86
N ARG A 6 -11.05 6.44 -8.21
CA ARG A 6 -10.62 6.80 -6.86
C ARG A 6 -9.19 7.31 -6.91
N ASN A 7 -8.99 8.38 -7.67
CA ASN A 7 -7.87 9.28 -7.42
C ASN A 7 -8.41 10.57 -6.81
N ARG A 8 -8.52 10.60 -5.47
CA ARG A 8 -8.41 11.85 -4.69
C ARG A 8 -8.36 11.57 -3.20
N MET A 9 -7.13 11.43 -2.70
CA MET A 9 -6.68 12.12 -1.49
C MET A 9 -5.14 12.28 -1.56
N MET A 10 -4.69 13.40 -2.12
CA MET A 10 -3.45 14.13 -1.78
C MET A 10 -2.10 13.37 -1.83
N GLY A 11 -1.62 12.99 -3.02
CA GLY A 11 -0.22 12.60 -3.24
C GLY A 11 0.13 12.59 -4.74
N LEU A 12 1.37 12.98 -5.09
CA LEU A 12 1.88 12.77 -6.45
C LEU A 12 2.04 11.25 -6.67
N PRO A 13 1.77 10.73 -7.89
CA PRO A 13 1.94 9.31 -8.16
C PRO A 13 3.38 8.90 -7.88
N THR A 14 3.56 8.01 -6.90
CA THR A 14 4.86 7.43 -6.57
C THR A 14 5.27 6.42 -7.62
N THR A 15 6.58 6.21 -7.80
CA THR A 15 7.12 5.23 -8.76
C THR A 15 6.54 3.83 -8.52
N ILE A 16 6.36 3.44 -7.25
CA ILE A 16 5.78 2.15 -6.88
C ILE A 16 4.31 2.05 -7.32
N SER A 17 3.51 3.11 -7.15
CA SER A 17 2.12 3.13 -7.59
C SER A 17 1.96 3.08 -9.10
N VAL A 18 2.88 3.70 -9.84
CA VAL A 18 2.88 3.65 -11.30
C VAL A 18 3.28 2.25 -11.78
N TYR A 19 4.30 1.65 -11.18
CA TYR A 19 4.77 0.33 -11.59
C TYR A 19 3.71 -0.76 -11.35
N PHE A 20 2.95 -0.66 -10.26
CA PHE A 20 1.89 -1.63 -9.93
C PHE A 20 0.49 -1.17 -10.35
N SER A 21 0.34 -0.15 -11.22
CA SER A 21 -0.98 0.34 -11.62
C SER A 21 -1.85 -0.72 -12.29
N ASP A 22 -1.21 -1.64 -13.01
CA ASP A 22 -1.87 -2.64 -13.84
C ASP A 22 -1.93 -4.01 -13.15
N LEU A 23 -1.49 -4.09 -11.88
CA LEU A 23 -1.54 -5.32 -11.10
C LEU A 23 -2.98 -5.57 -10.59
N PRO A 24 -3.68 -6.61 -11.07
CA PRO A 24 -5.02 -6.90 -10.59
C PRO A 24 -5.01 -7.28 -9.11
N ASP A 25 -5.90 -6.68 -8.34
CA ASP A 25 -6.05 -6.97 -6.91
C ASP A 25 -6.87 -8.25 -6.69
N PRO A 26 -6.25 -9.37 -6.26
CA PRO A 26 -6.92 -10.67 -6.13
C PRO A 26 -7.87 -10.72 -4.92
N ARG A 27 -7.87 -9.69 -4.06
CA ARG A 27 -8.69 -9.65 -2.85
C ARG A 27 -10.16 -9.41 -3.22
N ILE A 28 -11.07 -9.97 -2.43
CA ILE A 28 -12.51 -9.73 -2.57
C ILE A 28 -12.80 -8.26 -2.22
N ASP A 29 -13.56 -7.55 -3.06
CA ASP A 29 -13.83 -6.11 -2.90
C ASP A 29 -14.36 -5.73 -1.51
N ARG A 30 -15.28 -6.51 -0.94
CA ARG A 30 -15.83 -6.27 0.41
C ARG A 30 -14.80 -6.35 1.54
N CYS A 31 -13.63 -6.93 1.28
CA CYS A 31 -12.54 -7.09 2.24
C CYS A 31 -11.43 -6.03 2.06
N LYS A 32 -11.54 -5.12 1.08
CA LYS A 32 -10.51 -4.12 0.78
C LYS A 32 -10.62 -2.92 1.72
N ARG A 33 -9.84 -2.96 2.81
CA ARG A 33 -9.68 -1.82 3.74
C ARG A 33 -8.56 -0.85 3.33
N HIS A 34 -7.59 -1.34 2.58
CA HIS A 34 -6.39 -0.61 2.16
C HIS A 34 -6.13 -0.83 0.68
N LEU A 35 -5.55 0.16 -0.01
CA LEU A 35 -5.11 0.01 -1.39
C LEU A 35 -4.03 -1.06 -1.47
N LEU A 36 -4.01 -1.81 -2.58
CA LEU A 36 -3.00 -2.85 -2.79
C LEU A 36 -1.60 -2.22 -2.78
N THR A 37 -1.45 -1.08 -3.45
CA THR A 37 -0.21 -0.32 -3.54
C THR A 37 0.34 0.08 -2.17
N ASP A 38 -0.51 0.52 -1.24
CA ASP A 38 -0.08 0.90 0.11
C ASP A 38 0.50 -0.31 0.84
N ILE A 39 -0.17 -1.46 0.74
CA ILE A 39 0.29 -2.70 1.36
C ILE A 39 1.65 -3.12 0.77
N LEU A 40 1.80 -3.05 -0.55
CA LEU A 40 3.06 -3.40 -1.22
C LEU A 40 4.19 -2.45 -0.82
N THR A 41 3.88 -1.15 -0.68
CA THR A 41 4.85 -0.13 -0.27
C THR A 41 5.32 -0.38 1.17
N ILE A 42 4.38 -0.62 2.09
CA ILE A 42 4.69 -0.96 3.49
C ILE A 42 5.55 -2.22 3.56
N THR A 43 5.16 -3.26 2.81
CA THR A 43 5.88 -4.54 2.78
C THR A 43 7.30 -4.37 2.27
N LEU A 44 7.51 -3.62 1.17
CA LEU A 44 8.85 -3.37 0.63
C LEU A 44 9.72 -2.59 1.61
N CYS A 45 9.18 -1.53 2.22
CA CYS A 45 9.91 -0.75 3.23
C CYS A 45 10.29 -1.61 4.45
N ALA A 46 9.37 -2.44 4.92
CA ALA A 46 9.59 -3.35 6.04
C ALA A 46 10.64 -4.42 5.69
N MET A 47 10.59 -5.01 4.49
CA MET A 47 11.59 -5.98 4.03
C MET A 47 12.99 -5.39 3.96
N VAL A 48 13.14 -4.15 3.47
CA VAL A 48 14.43 -3.44 3.47
C VAL A 48 14.92 -3.17 4.90
N ALA A 49 14.00 -3.01 5.86
CA ALA A 49 14.30 -2.89 7.27
C ALA A 49 14.48 -4.24 8.00
N ASN A 50 14.57 -5.35 7.26
CA ASN A 50 14.74 -6.70 7.80
C ASN A 50 13.56 -7.18 8.68
N ALA A 51 12.34 -6.82 8.32
CA ALA A 51 11.13 -7.45 8.86
C ALA A 51 10.86 -8.77 8.14
N ASP A 52 11.04 -9.89 8.86
CA ASP A 52 11.05 -11.23 8.26
C ASP A 52 9.67 -11.91 8.27
N THR A 53 8.75 -11.46 9.13
CA THR A 53 7.41 -12.02 9.24
C THR A 53 6.30 -11.03 8.89
N TRP A 54 5.11 -11.55 8.59
CA TRP A 54 3.92 -10.72 8.37
C TRP A 54 3.51 -9.90 9.60
N VAL A 55 3.83 -10.41 10.80
CA VAL A 55 3.61 -9.68 12.05
C VAL A 55 4.57 -8.50 12.13
N ASP A 56 5.86 -8.72 11.85
CA ASP A 56 6.86 -7.64 11.85
C ASP A 56 6.54 -6.55 10.82
N ILE A 57 6.01 -6.93 9.66
CA ILE A 57 5.55 -5.97 8.64
C ILE A 57 4.35 -5.15 9.15
N ALA A 58 3.40 -5.78 9.83
CA ALA A 58 2.24 -5.10 10.40
C ALA A 58 2.65 -4.15 11.54
N ASP A 59 3.59 -4.57 12.37
CA ASP A 59 4.16 -3.77 13.45
C ASP A 59 4.95 -2.59 12.86
N PHE A 60 5.79 -2.82 11.86
CA PHE A 60 6.49 -1.76 11.12
C PHE A 60 5.51 -0.73 10.54
N GLY A 61 4.43 -1.20 9.90
CA GLY A 61 3.39 -0.33 9.34
C GLY A 61 2.71 0.54 10.39
N THR A 62 2.51 0.00 11.59
CA THR A 62 1.91 0.72 12.73
C THR A 62 2.90 1.71 13.33
N ASP A 63 4.12 1.29 13.60
CA ASP A 63 5.18 2.09 14.21
C ASP A 63 5.62 3.26 13.31
N LYS A 64 5.60 3.05 12.00
CA LYS A 64 6.00 4.06 11.00
C LYS A 64 4.81 4.72 10.32
N ALA A 65 3.59 4.53 10.81
CA ALA A 65 2.37 5.06 10.17
C ALA A 65 2.42 6.57 9.90
N ALA A 66 3.00 7.37 10.82
CA ALA A 66 3.12 8.81 10.64
C ALA A 66 4.03 9.18 9.46
N TRP A 67 5.12 8.44 9.26
CA TRP A 67 6.06 8.62 8.14
C TRP A 67 5.50 8.05 6.84
N LEU A 68 4.87 6.87 6.88
CA LEU A 68 4.27 6.23 5.70
C LEU A 68 3.15 7.08 5.09
N ARG A 69 2.45 7.89 5.89
CA ARG A 69 1.40 8.81 5.42
C ARG A 69 1.94 10.07 4.73
N THR A 70 3.25 10.29 4.66
CA THR A 70 3.82 11.45 3.96
C THR A 70 4.09 11.20 2.48
N PHE A 71 3.95 9.94 2.03
CA PHE A 71 4.08 9.52 0.64
C PHE A 71 2.70 9.28 0.03
#